data_AF-A0A946CZT0-F1
#
_entry.id   AF-A0A946CZT0-F1
#
_cell.length_a   1.000
_cell.length_b   1.000
_cell.length_c   1.000
_cell.angle_alpha   90.00
_cell.angle_beta   90.00
_cell.angle_gamma   90.00
#
_symmetry.space_group_name_H-M   'P 1'
#
loop_
_entity.id
_entity.type
_entity.pdbx_description
1 polymer ?
#
loop_
_entity_poly.entity_id
_entity_poly.type
_entity_poly.pdbx_seq_one_letter_code
_entity_poly.pdbx_strand_id
1 'polypeptide(L)'
;MSMFKYSTKSEYILGVSVSSRKVEAVLVHDAPSGPMVLRTFVRKRAGQDLFAGMMGPDVSSSSDDASFSISTGNESDSSSVFLASEFGSVNSESAAVFEREAAPTQFATPCDLELLDILSECLDAGYENVQVAFALSSEYLGTTLLKESFEGVKQSDKKKKKKKKGKGAEKDRLFTLLGAAQTASFSEKKTSFIPLGSVNQSNGHLAVFALGTEPITGSIETIRNRKRPFPNISFMDTEVTLMLALVRAALLTQGSEVDDVTTGNAATVFVRVGAEDTFVMFLEGDKLVHFESIRSITTFDPSETICSRILLMHDEYGEGDAQNMMLFSEAGEASLLDGLSLFFPQTKITLLRDSLPELEEERAARIDQEGMLAMASAFRLVKDEIYEDVFSDVDFMNPKLKGRKMQLPFSWPIAAMIILLFGSTLFFVQRYFTQSHQIEMTRFELSQFPEEMISEDASVLQMKIDSLLSRSNGMVDALGLLDSLLVGSDVWSRALERTSVNTADISGLWIERWEENEPGELEISGTSVDRGQIVEFASKSGANITSLEFDNIRDWPVYTFHMTMEMSREVPEAAIYLIENIVEIMSDKADLEALEAPSIANATQTD
;
A
#
# COMPACT_ATOMS: atom_id res chain seq x y z
N MET A 1 12.61 3.80 35.29
CA MET A 1 13.68 3.72 34.28
C MET A 1 13.20 4.53 33.08
N SER A 2 13.64 5.79 33.02
CA SER A 2 13.25 6.80 32.03
C SER A 2 14.03 6.52 30.75
N MET A 3 13.36 6.00 29.70
CA MET A 3 13.98 5.86 28.39
C MET A 3 13.99 7.21 27.68
N PHE A 4 15.20 7.71 27.51
CA PHE A 4 15.68 8.71 26.55
C PHE A 4 14.67 9.11 25.46
N LYS A 5 14.05 10.30 25.65
CA LYS A 5 13.60 11.14 24.53
C LYS A 5 14.86 11.64 23.81
N TYR A 6 15.23 11.00 22.71
CA TYR A 6 16.09 11.64 21.72
C TYR A 6 15.29 12.80 21.11
N SER A 7 15.49 14.02 21.64
CA SER A 7 15.19 15.24 20.91
C SER A 7 16.23 15.33 19.80
N THR A 8 15.93 14.82 18.61
CA THR A 8 16.68 15.16 17.40
C THR A 8 16.39 16.63 17.10
N LYS A 9 17.09 17.54 17.81
CA LYS A 9 17.20 18.94 17.42
C LYS A 9 17.96 18.96 16.10
N SER A 10 17.30 19.32 15.01
CA SER A 10 17.96 19.65 13.76
C SER A 10 18.61 21.03 13.94
N GLU A 11 19.94 21.07 13.97
CA GLU A 11 20.74 22.31 14.04
C GLU A 11 20.76 23.07 12.70
N TYR A 12 20.36 22.42 11.60
CA TYR A 12 20.40 22.98 10.26
C TYR A 12 18.99 23.04 9.65
N ILE A 13 18.62 24.25 9.22
CA ILE A 13 17.34 24.55 8.60
C ILE A 13 17.60 24.95 7.14
N LEU A 14 16.92 24.31 6.21
CA LEU A 14 16.95 24.66 4.80
C LEU A 14 15.63 25.28 4.40
N GLY A 15 15.63 26.58 4.17
CA GLY A 15 14.52 27.27 3.53
C GLY A 15 14.64 27.14 2.02
N VAL A 16 13.53 26.86 1.33
CA VAL A 16 13.51 26.64 -0.11
C VAL A 16 12.38 27.45 -0.74
N SER A 17 12.72 28.27 -1.72
CA SER A 17 11.77 29.01 -2.55
C SER A 17 11.76 28.46 -3.98
N VAL A 18 10.57 28.42 -4.58
CA VAL A 18 10.37 27.89 -5.94
C VAL A 18 9.63 28.94 -6.77
N SER A 19 10.28 29.40 -7.84
CA SER A 19 9.70 30.21 -8.93
C SER A 19 9.56 29.34 -10.20
N SER A 20 8.88 29.85 -11.24
CA SER A 20 8.92 29.29 -12.59
C SER A 20 10.33 29.22 -13.18
N ARG A 21 11.22 30.18 -12.87
CA ARG A 21 12.54 30.32 -13.49
C ARG A 21 13.66 29.57 -12.75
N LYS A 22 13.61 29.54 -11.41
CA LYS A 22 14.67 28.98 -10.57
C LYS A 22 14.14 28.45 -9.24
N VAL A 23 14.93 27.57 -8.62
CA VAL A 23 14.79 27.09 -7.25
C VAL A 23 15.97 27.62 -6.47
N GLU A 24 15.69 28.34 -5.38
CA GLU A 24 16.72 28.82 -4.46
C GLU A 24 16.52 28.23 -3.08
N ALA A 25 17.61 27.84 -2.45
CA ALA A 25 17.59 27.31 -1.10
C ALA A 25 18.67 27.96 -0.24
N VAL A 26 18.33 28.29 1.00
CA VAL A 26 19.22 28.94 1.95
C VAL A 26 19.33 28.06 3.19
N LEU A 27 20.55 27.65 3.50
CA LEU A 27 20.87 26.88 4.70
C LEU A 27 21.21 27.85 5.83
N VAL A 28 20.40 27.79 6.89
CA VAL A 28 20.56 28.59 8.11
C VAL A 28 20.89 27.66 9.27
N HIS A 29 21.82 28.12 10.11
CA HIS A 29 22.14 27.48 11.38
C HIS A 29 21.66 28.36 12.53
N ASP A 30 21.00 27.72 13.50
CA ASP A 30 20.53 28.37 14.73
C ASP A 30 21.71 28.45 15.72
N ALA A 31 22.46 29.55 15.67
CA ALA A 31 23.59 29.81 16.57
C ALA A 31 23.14 30.63 17.79
N PRO A 32 23.81 30.51 18.95
CA PRO A 32 23.44 31.25 20.17
C PRO A 32 23.60 32.77 20.06
N SER A 33 24.24 33.27 19.00
CA SER A 33 24.41 34.70 18.68
C SER A 33 23.37 35.23 17.68
N GLY A 34 22.37 34.43 17.30
CA GLY A 34 21.40 34.72 16.26
C GLY A 34 21.54 33.81 15.03
N PRO A 35 20.57 33.82 14.11
CA PRO A 35 20.59 32.98 12.92
C PRO A 35 21.74 33.35 11.98
N MET A 36 22.56 32.35 11.61
CA MET A 36 23.67 32.53 10.66
C MET A 36 23.37 31.82 9.34
N VAL A 37 23.50 32.54 8.22
CA VAL A 37 23.36 31.98 6.88
C VAL A 37 24.67 31.30 6.47
N LEU A 38 24.65 29.98 6.35
CA LEU A 38 25.84 29.20 6.00
C LEU A 38 26.08 29.15 4.49
N ARG A 39 25.05 28.82 3.71
CA ARG A 39 25.18 28.58 2.27
C ARG A 39 23.88 28.83 1.52
N THR A 40 24.01 29.36 0.31
CA THR A 40 22.90 29.57 -0.62
C THR A 40 23.10 28.66 -1.84
N PHE A 41 22.03 28.03 -2.29
CA PHE A 41 22.01 27.16 -3.45
C PHE A 41 21.04 27.74 -4.48
N VAL A 42 21.48 27.86 -5.73
CA VAL A 42 20.65 28.34 -6.84
C VAL A 42 20.65 27.28 -7.93
N ARG A 43 19.46 26.93 -8.44
CA ARG A 43 19.26 26.03 -9.57
C ARG A 43 18.28 26.63 -10.56
N LYS A 44 18.69 26.77 -11.81
CA LYS A 44 17.80 27.22 -12.90
C LYS A 44 16.87 26.07 -13.31
N ARG A 45 15.60 26.38 -13.55
CA ARG A 45 14.61 25.39 -13.98
C ARG A 45 14.60 25.30 -15.50
N ALA A 46 14.78 24.10 -16.03
CA ALA A 46 14.74 23.82 -17.45
C ALA A 46 13.28 23.79 -17.94
N GLY A 47 12.64 24.96 -18.05
CA GLY A 47 11.21 25.06 -18.41
C GLY A 47 10.80 26.22 -19.31
N GLN A 48 11.66 27.22 -19.53
CA GLN A 48 11.24 28.44 -20.23
C GLN A 48 12.23 29.02 -21.26
N ASP A 49 13.39 28.41 -21.47
CA ASP A 49 14.33 28.81 -22.54
C ASP A 49 14.04 28.10 -23.88
N LEU A 50 12.77 27.84 -24.20
CA LEU A 50 12.39 27.37 -25.55
C LEU A 50 12.55 28.45 -26.62
N PHE A 51 12.65 29.73 -26.23
CA PHE A 51 12.93 30.84 -27.14
C PHE A 51 14.40 31.22 -27.24
N ALA A 52 15.25 30.81 -26.29
CA ALA A 52 16.70 31.06 -26.36
C ALA A 52 17.39 30.18 -27.43
N GLY A 53 16.81 29.02 -27.77
CA GLY A 53 17.35 28.12 -28.79
C GLY A 53 17.10 28.53 -30.25
N MET A 54 16.36 29.62 -30.50
CA MET A 54 15.97 30.05 -31.85
C MET A 54 16.52 31.42 -32.26
N MET A 55 17.33 32.06 -31.41
CA MET A 55 18.02 33.31 -31.72
C MET A 55 19.52 33.21 -31.39
N GLY A 56 20.32 33.04 -32.43
CA GLY A 56 21.76 33.37 -32.45
C GLY A 56 22.72 32.23 -32.05
N PRO A 57 23.79 31.98 -32.84
CA PRO A 57 24.83 31.07 -32.42
C PRO A 57 25.65 31.68 -31.29
N ASP A 58 26.11 30.82 -30.37
CA ASP A 58 27.08 31.11 -29.33
C ASP A 58 28.25 31.96 -29.86
N VAL A 59 28.40 33.17 -29.32
CA VAL A 59 29.65 33.93 -29.40
C VAL A 59 30.24 33.99 -28.00
N SER A 60 31.15 33.05 -27.76
CA SER A 60 32.17 33.14 -26.72
C SER A 60 32.92 34.46 -26.83
N SER A 61 33.08 35.14 -25.71
CA SER A 61 33.88 36.35 -25.56
C SER A 61 35.33 36.13 -25.99
N SER A 62 35.69 36.62 -27.17
CA SER A 62 37.07 36.95 -27.52
C SER A 62 37.08 38.17 -28.44
N SER A 63 37.82 39.18 -28.02
CA SER A 63 38.22 40.37 -28.76
C SER A 63 38.61 40.10 -30.21
N ASP A 64 38.09 40.90 -31.15
CA ASP A 64 38.90 41.75 -32.03
C ASP A 64 38.02 42.43 -33.11
N ASP A 65 38.48 43.61 -33.51
CA ASP A 65 37.90 44.53 -34.49
C ASP A 65 37.42 43.87 -35.79
N ALA A 66 36.16 44.13 -36.15
CA ALA A 66 35.72 44.08 -37.55
C ALA A 66 34.56 45.05 -37.81
N SER A 67 34.87 46.06 -38.63
CA SER A 67 33.98 47.07 -39.20
C SER A 67 32.73 46.46 -39.88
N PHE A 68 31.55 46.91 -39.48
CA PHE A 68 30.28 46.59 -40.13
C PHE A 68 30.06 47.52 -41.33
N SER A 69 30.27 47.02 -42.55
CA SER A 69 29.90 47.71 -43.79
C SER A 69 28.55 47.19 -44.30
N ILE A 70 27.53 48.04 -44.28
CA ILE A 70 26.22 47.77 -44.88
C ILE A 70 26.35 47.88 -46.40
N SER A 71 26.31 46.74 -47.08
CA SER A 71 26.16 46.64 -48.53
C SER A 71 24.68 46.62 -48.86
N THR A 72 24.20 47.71 -49.47
CA THR A 72 22.90 47.78 -50.14
C THR A 72 23.01 47.12 -51.52
N GLY A 73 22.34 45.99 -51.70
CA GLY A 73 22.21 45.28 -52.98
C GLY A 73 20.86 44.57 -53.05
N ASN A 74 20.11 44.92 -54.09
CA ASN A 74 18.69 44.68 -54.31
C ASN A 74 18.41 43.26 -54.88
N GLU A 75 17.38 42.57 -54.38
CA GLU A 75 16.23 41.99 -55.13
C GLU A 75 15.63 40.70 -54.53
N SER A 76 14.29 40.77 -54.42
CA SER A 76 13.28 39.71 -54.52
C SER A 76 12.84 38.89 -53.29
N ASP A 77 11.59 39.19 -52.90
CA ASP A 77 10.52 38.32 -52.39
C ASP A 77 10.68 37.55 -51.07
N SER A 78 10.11 38.14 -50.00
CA SER A 78 9.05 37.52 -49.17
C SER A 78 8.78 38.34 -47.89
N SER A 79 8.21 39.53 -48.03
CA SER A 79 7.76 40.34 -46.89
C SER A 79 6.25 40.56 -46.94
N SER A 80 5.47 39.64 -46.38
CA SER A 80 4.04 39.90 -46.08
C SER A 80 3.38 38.94 -45.06
N VAL A 81 4.15 38.29 -44.16
CA VAL A 81 3.55 37.42 -43.13
C VAL A 81 3.72 37.93 -41.69
N PHE A 82 4.54 38.95 -41.44
CA PHE A 82 4.87 39.36 -40.07
C PHE A 82 4.09 40.57 -39.51
N LEU A 83 3.24 41.24 -40.30
CA LEU A 83 2.54 42.46 -39.86
C LEU A 83 1.02 42.46 -40.11
N ALA A 84 0.45 41.33 -40.54
CA ALA A 84 -0.99 41.22 -40.83
C ALA A 84 -1.85 40.84 -39.60
N SER A 85 -1.24 40.54 -38.45
CA SER A 85 -1.95 40.11 -37.24
C SER A 85 -2.30 41.23 -36.26
N GLU A 86 -1.81 42.46 -36.45
CA GLU A 86 -2.06 43.55 -35.48
C GLU A 86 -2.88 44.74 -36.02
N PHE A 87 -3.16 44.85 -37.31
CA PHE A 87 -4.00 45.93 -37.84
C PHE A 87 -4.89 45.45 -39.01
N GLY A 88 -6.02 44.81 -38.68
CA GLY A 88 -7.01 44.31 -39.63
C GLY A 88 -8.45 44.74 -39.31
N SER A 89 -8.80 45.94 -39.77
CA SER A 89 -10.13 46.49 -40.12
C SER A 89 -11.37 46.22 -39.26
N VAL A 90 -11.86 47.33 -38.70
CA VAL A 90 -13.28 47.59 -38.38
C VAL A 90 -14.11 47.62 -39.68
N ASN A 91 -15.06 46.69 -39.85
CA ASN A 91 -16.43 47.00 -40.31
C ASN A 91 -17.37 45.77 -40.32
N SER A 92 -18.38 45.87 -39.45
CA SER A 92 -19.81 45.50 -39.56
C SER A 92 -20.26 44.12 -40.07
N GLU A 93 -21.11 43.52 -39.22
CA GLU A 93 -22.13 42.48 -39.47
C GLU A 93 -21.71 41.01 -39.38
N SER A 94 -21.47 40.54 -38.15
CA SER A 94 -22.26 39.45 -37.52
C SER A 94 -21.69 39.14 -36.13
N ALA A 95 -22.49 39.38 -35.10
CA ALA A 95 -22.12 39.15 -33.71
C ALA A 95 -22.10 37.65 -33.40
N ALA A 96 -20.91 37.04 -33.49
CA ALA A 96 -20.57 35.83 -32.77
C ALA A 96 -19.53 36.20 -31.72
N VAL A 97 -19.91 36.05 -30.45
CA VAL A 97 -19.06 36.23 -29.27
C VAL A 97 -17.92 35.21 -29.37
N PHE A 98 -16.75 35.66 -29.80
CA PHE A 98 -15.51 34.89 -29.65
C PHE A 98 -14.98 35.18 -28.25
N GLU A 99 -15.33 34.30 -27.31
CA GLU A 99 -14.58 34.15 -26.08
C GLU A 99 -13.12 33.88 -26.45
N ARG A 100 -12.22 34.74 -25.98
CA ARG A 100 -10.78 34.51 -26.04
C ARG A 100 -10.51 33.37 -25.08
N GLU A 101 -10.58 32.13 -25.58
CA GLU A 101 -10.22 30.93 -24.83
C GLU A 101 -8.86 31.17 -24.17
N ALA A 102 -8.85 31.01 -22.84
CA ALA A 102 -7.67 31.05 -22.04
C ALA A 102 -6.62 30.11 -22.65
N ALA A 103 -5.39 30.62 -22.79
CA ALA A 103 -4.22 29.83 -23.14
C ALA A 103 -4.19 28.52 -22.31
N PRO A 104 -3.71 27.41 -22.89
CA PRO A 104 -3.79 26.10 -22.25
C PRO A 104 -3.11 26.17 -20.89
N THR A 105 -3.81 25.64 -19.88
CA THR A 105 -3.36 25.48 -18.49
C THR A 105 -1.87 25.14 -18.44
N GLN A 106 -1.05 26.09 -17.99
CA GLN A 106 0.36 25.87 -17.69
C GLN A 106 0.43 24.73 -16.67
N PHE A 107 0.78 23.53 -17.12
CA PHE A 107 1.06 22.43 -16.21
C PHE A 107 2.23 22.84 -15.33
N ALA A 108 2.05 22.75 -14.01
CA ALA A 108 3.11 22.96 -13.06
C ALA A 108 4.28 22.04 -13.43
N THR A 109 5.38 22.61 -13.91
CA THR A 109 6.61 21.83 -14.08
C THR A 109 6.99 21.32 -12.69
N PRO A 110 7.27 20.02 -12.51
CA PRO A 110 7.80 19.54 -11.24
C PRO A 110 9.21 20.11 -11.01
N CYS A 111 9.61 20.25 -9.75
CA CYS A 111 10.94 20.69 -9.32
C CYS A 111 11.67 19.57 -8.55
N ASP A 112 11.37 18.31 -8.90
CA ASP A 112 11.85 17.14 -8.14
C ASP A 112 13.34 16.86 -8.32
N LEU A 113 13.92 17.21 -9.46
CA LEU A 113 15.35 17.00 -9.73
C LEU A 113 16.20 18.03 -9.01
N GLU A 114 15.86 19.31 -9.15
CA GLU A 114 16.59 20.43 -8.57
C GLU A 114 16.60 20.35 -7.04
N LEU A 115 15.47 19.96 -6.43
CA LEU A 115 15.37 19.74 -4.99
C LEU A 115 16.28 18.59 -4.52
N LEU A 116 16.34 17.50 -5.28
CA LEU A 116 17.19 16.37 -4.90
C LEU A 116 18.67 16.68 -5.06
N ASP A 117 19.04 17.44 -6.09
CA ASP A 117 20.43 17.87 -6.31
C ASP A 117 20.92 18.82 -5.20
N ILE A 118 20.08 19.76 -4.76
CA ILE A 118 20.38 20.65 -3.62
C ILE A 118 20.56 19.82 -2.34
N LEU A 119 19.69 18.83 -2.12
CA LEU A 119 19.78 17.97 -0.95
C LEU A 119 21.00 17.05 -0.98
N SER A 120 21.38 16.51 -2.14
CA SER A 120 22.63 15.75 -2.26
C SER A 120 23.84 16.64 -2.00
N GLU A 121 23.86 17.89 -2.49
CA GLU A 121 24.95 18.82 -2.21
C GLU A 121 25.04 19.16 -0.71
N CYS A 122 23.90 19.28 -0.02
CA CYS A 122 23.86 19.46 1.43
C CYS A 122 24.43 18.25 2.18
N LEU A 123 24.10 17.03 1.73
CA LEU A 123 24.62 15.79 2.31
C LEU A 123 26.12 15.63 2.06
N ASP A 124 26.59 15.93 0.84
CA ASP A 124 28.01 15.87 0.47
C ASP A 124 28.85 16.89 1.27
N ALA A 125 28.25 18.03 1.62
CA ALA A 125 28.86 19.04 2.49
C ALA A 125 28.86 18.67 3.98
N GLY A 126 28.29 17.51 4.36
CA GLY A 126 28.29 17.01 5.74
C GLY A 126 27.14 17.50 6.62
N TYR A 127 26.13 18.16 6.05
CA TYR A 127 24.96 18.61 6.80
C TYR A 127 23.94 17.46 6.95
N GLU A 128 24.11 16.65 7.98
CA GLU A 128 23.19 15.57 8.33
C GLU A 128 21.99 16.11 9.15
N ASN A 129 20.78 15.59 8.89
CA ASN A 129 19.52 15.95 9.58
C ASN A 129 19.00 17.39 9.35
N VAL A 130 18.95 17.81 8.09
CA VAL A 130 18.33 19.09 7.68
C VAL A 130 16.81 19.04 7.79
N GLN A 131 16.20 20.09 8.34
CA GLN A 131 14.75 20.34 8.29
C GLN A 131 14.43 21.30 7.13
N VAL A 132 13.45 20.95 6.28
CA VAL A 132 13.11 21.74 5.09
C VAL A 132 11.84 22.55 5.31
N ALA A 133 11.88 23.84 5.01
CA ALA A 133 10.73 24.74 4.91
C ALA A 133 10.58 25.22 3.47
N PHE A 134 9.34 25.37 3.01
CA PHE A 134 9.05 25.84 1.66
C PHE A 134 8.37 27.21 1.68
N ALA A 135 8.75 28.07 0.73
CA ALA A 135 8.10 29.33 0.43
C ALA A 135 7.47 29.28 -0.97
N LEU A 136 6.22 29.72 -1.07
CA LEU A 136 5.52 29.87 -2.35
C LEU A 136 5.65 31.31 -2.87
N SER A 137 6.18 31.46 -4.09
CA SER A 137 6.26 32.75 -4.80
C SER A 137 4.88 33.27 -5.25
N SER A 138 4.77 34.59 -5.44
CA SER A 138 3.58 35.32 -5.89
C SER A 138 2.96 34.75 -7.18
N GLU A 139 3.78 34.16 -8.06
CA GLU A 139 3.37 33.51 -9.31
C GLU A 139 2.31 32.41 -9.09
N TYR A 140 2.41 31.70 -7.97
CA TYR A 140 1.54 30.57 -7.63
C TYR A 140 0.47 30.94 -6.60
N LEU A 141 0.35 32.22 -6.25
CA LEU A 141 -0.58 32.73 -5.26
C LEU A 141 -1.67 33.58 -5.91
N GLY A 142 -2.87 33.47 -5.33
CA GLY A 142 -3.94 34.42 -5.52
C GLY A 142 -4.24 35.16 -4.23
N THR A 143 -4.51 36.45 -4.34
CA THR A 143 -4.82 37.33 -3.22
C THR A 143 -6.12 38.07 -3.48
N THR A 144 -7.03 38.07 -2.53
CA THR A 144 -8.29 38.83 -2.62
C THR A 144 -8.58 39.52 -1.30
N LEU A 145 -8.87 40.82 -1.37
CA LEU A 145 -9.31 41.62 -0.23
C LEU A 145 -10.81 41.36 0.02
N LEU A 146 -11.14 40.79 1.18
CA LEU A 146 -12.50 40.58 1.62
C LEU A 146 -12.86 41.69 2.60
N LYS A 147 -13.70 42.64 2.18
CA LYS A 147 -14.29 43.65 3.07
C LYS A 147 -15.58 43.07 3.66
N GLU A 148 -15.65 42.93 4.98
CA GLU A 148 -16.93 42.66 5.64
C GLU A 148 -17.78 43.94 5.62
N SER A 149 -18.61 44.11 4.60
CA SER A 149 -19.70 45.09 4.69
C SER A 149 -20.76 44.54 5.65
N PHE A 150 -21.10 45.32 6.69
CA PHE A 150 -22.11 44.94 7.67
C PHE A 150 -23.56 45.05 7.13
N GLU A 151 -23.74 45.31 5.84
CA GLU A 151 -25.05 45.50 5.23
C GLU A 151 -25.37 44.38 4.25
N GLY A 152 -26.36 43.55 4.61
CA GLY A 152 -27.25 42.99 3.59
C GLY A 152 -27.50 41.49 3.55
N VAL A 153 -27.23 40.68 4.57
CA VAL A 153 -27.85 39.34 4.63
C VAL A 153 -29.22 39.45 5.28
N LYS A 154 -30.24 39.71 4.45
CA LYS A 154 -31.64 39.54 4.84
C LYS A 154 -31.81 38.15 5.45
N GLN A 155 -32.37 38.13 6.66
CA GLN A 155 -32.83 36.91 7.33
C GLN A 155 -33.85 36.20 6.43
N SER A 156 -33.42 35.18 5.70
CA SER A 156 -34.28 34.11 5.21
C SER A 156 -33.62 32.76 5.52
N ASP A 157 -33.77 32.32 6.77
CA ASP A 157 -34.52 31.10 7.05
C ASP A 157 -34.29 30.63 8.49
N LYS A 158 -35.30 30.86 9.33
CA LYS A 158 -35.45 30.14 10.58
C LYS A 158 -35.91 28.72 10.27
N LYS A 159 -35.01 27.73 10.39
CA LYS A 159 -35.22 26.56 11.28
C LYS A 159 -33.99 25.64 11.37
N LYS A 160 -33.50 25.56 12.62
CA LYS A 160 -32.81 24.43 13.27
C LYS A 160 -31.46 23.97 12.69
N LYS A 161 -30.37 24.46 13.30
CA LYS A 161 -29.44 23.62 14.07
C LYS A 161 -28.57 24.45 15.02
N LYS A 162 -28.34 23.88 16.20
CA LYS A 162 -27.71 24.47 17.38
C LYS A 162 -26.30 25.03 17.09
N LYS A 163 -26.02 26.18 17.69
CA LYS A 163 -24.72 26.85 17.89
C LYS A 163 -23.52 25.87 17.95
N LYS A 164 -22.66 25.91 16.93
CA LYS A 164 -21.20 25.79 17.11
C LYS A 164 -20.66 27.22 17.21
N LYS A 165 -20.46 27.71 18.44
CA LYS A 165 -19.65 28.91 18.69
C LYS A 165 -18.18 28.50 18.58
N GLY A 166 -17.38 29.28 17.85
CA GLY A 166 -15.92 29.21 17.88
C GLY A 166 -15.30 28.97 16.51
N LYS A 167 -14.57 29.97 16.00
CA LYS A 167 -13.62 30.06 14.85
C LYS A 167 -13.96 29.36 13.52
N GLY A 168 -14.55 28.16 13.52
CA GLY A 168 -14.96 27.44 12.30
C GLY A 168 -16.10 28.14 11.55
N ALA A 169 -17.12 28.65 12.25
CA ALA A 169 -18.25 29.32 11.59
C ALA A 169 -17.89 30.65 10.92
N GLU A 170 -16.77 31.27 11.30
CA GLU A 170 -16.23 32.48 10.69
C GLU A 170 -15.40 32.13 9.45
N LYS A 171 -14.53 31.11 9.54
CA LYS A 171 -13.82 30.55 8.39
C LYS A 171 -14.77 30.09 7.28
N ASP A 172 -15.84 29.38 7.62
CA ASP A 172 -16.84 28.93 6.64
C ASP A 172 -17.50 30.10 5.90
N ARG A 173 -17.73 31.25 6.58
CA ARG A 173 -18.25 32.46 5.96
C ARG A 173 -17.23 33.12 5.04
N LEU A 174 -15.98 33.22 5.47
CA LEU A 174 -14.90 33.78 4.66
C LEU A 174 -14.68 32.96 3.38
N PHE A 175 -14.81 31.62 3.45
CA PHE A 175 -14.81 30.77 2.27
C PHE A 175 -15.99 31.02 1.33
N THR A 176 -17.20 31.26 1.85
CA THR A 176 -18.34 31.64 0.99
C THR A 176 -18.15 33.00 0.33
N LEU A 177 -17.53 33.96 1.02
CA LEU A 177 -17.22 35.27 0.44
C LEU A 177 -16.11 35.18 -0.62
N LEU A 178 -15.09 34.35 -0.39
CA LEU A 178 -14.04 34.08 -1.37
C LEU A 178 -14.61 33.44 -2.64
N GLY A 179 -15.49 32.45 -2.50
CA GLY A 179 -16.17 31.82 -3.64
C GLY A 179 -17.12 32.75 -4.40
N ALA A 180 -17.63 33.80 -3.75
CA ALA A 180 -18.42 34.83 -4.41
C ALA A 180 -17.55 35.91 -5.09
N ALA A 181 -16.38 36.21 -4.52
CA ALA A 181 -15.45 37.23 -5.02
C ALA A 181 -14.59 36.72 -6.19
N GLN A 182 -14.44 35.41 -6.36
CA GLN A 182 -13.50 34.86 -7.34
C GLN A 182 -13.96 33.61 -8.06
N THR A 183 -13.61 33.54 -9.35
CA THR A 183 -13.95 32.44 -10.27
C THR A 183 -12.88 31.34 -10.34
N ALA A 184 -11.69 31.59 -9.79
CA ALA A 184 -10.57 30.64 -9.82
C ALA A 184 -10.80 29.46 -8.85
N SER A 185 -10.35 28.26 -9.23
CA SER A 185 -10.42 27.09 -8.36
C SER A 185 -9.44 27.24 -7.19
N PHE A 186 -9.97 27.30 -5.97
CA PHE A 186 -9.17 27.34 -4.74
C PHE A 186 -9.40 26.08 -3.91
N SER A 187 -8.36 25.66 -3.17
CA SER A 187 -8.47 24.58 -2.20
C SER A 187 -8.64 25.16 -0.80
N GLU A 188 -9.72 24.84 -0.10
CA GLU A 188 -9.96 25.28 1.29
C GLU A 188 -8.80 24.99 2.25
N LYS A 189 -7.99 23.97 1.95
CA LYS A 189 -6.83 23.57 2.77
C LYS A 189 -5.56 24.39 2.49
N LYS A 190 -5.53 25.12 1.37
CA LYS A 190 -4.42 25.99 0.95
C LYS A 190 -4.88 27.44 0.85
N THR A 191 -5.71 27.85 1.80
CA THR A 191 -6.19 29.23 1.94
C THR A 191 -5.96 29.68 3.37
N SER A 192 -5.34 30.85 3.53
CA SER A 192 -5.21 31.53 4.80
C SER A 192 -5.88 32.90 4.73
N PHE A 193 -6.34 33.37 5.88
CA PHE A 193 -6.95 34.68 6.04
C PHE A 193 -6.11 35.49 7.01
N ILE A 194 -5.56 36.60 6.53
CA ILE A 194 -4.78 37.55 7.32
C ILE A 194 -5.73 38.68 7.75
N PRO A 195 -5.86 38.96 9.05
CA PRO A 195 -6.74 40.04 9.51
C PRO A 195 -6.16 41.40 9.11
N LEU A 196 -6.99 42.27 8.56
CA LEU A 196 -6.62 43.64 8.24
C LEU A 196 -6.89 44.58 9.42
N GLY A 197 -6.02 45.58 9.60
CA GLY A 197 -6.23 46.72 10.47
C GLY A 197 -7.48 47.51 10.02
N SER A 198 -8.23 48.06 10.99
CA SER A 198 -9.47 48.75 10.68
C SER A 198 -9.20 50.20 10.31
N VAL A 199 -9.07 50.49 9.02
CA VAL A 199 -8.95 51.88 8.55
C VAL A 199 -10.31 52.55 8.36
N ASN A 200 -11.43 51.82 8.33
CA ASN A 200 -12.77 52.41 8.17
C ASN A 200 -13.91 51.53 8.73
N GLN A 201 -13.83 51.11 10.01
CA GLN A 201 -14.87 50.34 10.74
C GLN A 201 -15.30 48.98 10.15
N SER A 202 -14.69 48.53 9.05
CA SER A 202 -14.86 47.17 8.53
C SER A 202 -13.64 46.33 8.92
N ASN A 203 -13.88 45.16 9.51
CA ASN A 203 -12.84 44.17 9.73
C ASN A 203 -12.62 43.44 8.41
N GLY A 204 -11.65 43.93 7.63
CA GLY A 204 -11.26 43.26 6.39
C GLY A 204 -10.42 42.02 6.69
N HIS A 205 -10.46 41.04 5.80
CA HIS A 205 -9.51 39.93 5.78
C HIS A 205 -8.88 39.86 4.39
N LEU A 206 -7.55 39.73 4.34
CA LEU A 206 -6.85 39.37 3.12
C LEU A 206 -6.86 37.85 3.01
N ALA A 207 -7.53 37.32 1.99
CA ALA A 207 -7.46 35.90 1.67
C ALA A 207 -6.27 35.66 0.74
N VAL A 208 -5.36 34.80 1.17
CA VAL A 208 -4.23 34.32 0.36
C VAL A 208 -4.47 32.83 0.11
N PHE A 209 -4.44 32.40 -1.15
CA PHE A 209 -4.63 31.00 -1.51
C PHE A 209 -3.66 30.54 -2.61
N ALA A 210 -3.32 29.26 -2.60
CA ALA A 210 -2.50 28.66 -3.65
C ALA A 210 -3.34 28.34 -4.89
N LEU A 211 -2.81 28.68 -6.06
CA LEU A 211 -3.37 28.29 -7.36
C LEU A 211 -3.12 26.79 -7.62
N GLY A 212 -3.95 26.18 -8.49
CA GLY A 212 -3.82 24.77 -8.86
C GLY A 212 -2.52 24.40 -9.59
N THR A 213 -1.71 25.39 -9.96
CA THR A 213 -0.41 25.27 -10.66
C THR A 213 0.79 25.17 -9.71
N GLU A 214 0.56 24.96 -8.42
CA GLU A 214 1.64 24.87 -7.42
C GLU A 214 2.59 23.67 -7.67
N PRO A 215 3.90 23.90 -7.88
CA PRO A 215 4.85 22.83 -8.21
C PRO A 215 5.31 22.00 -6.99
N ILE A 216 5.23 22.55 -5.77
CA ILE A 216 5.87 21.99 -4.57
C ILE A 216 5.19 20.69 -4.11
N THR A 217 3.87 20.71 -3.92
CA THR A 217 3.11 19.52 -3.48
C THR A 217 3.30 18.34 -4.45
N GLY A 218 3.18 18.59 -5.75
CA GLY A 218 3.35 17.55 -6.78
C GLY A 218 4.76 16.96 -6.78
N SER A 219 5.78 17.79 -6.65
CA SER A 219 7.18 17.36 -6.64
C SER A 219 7.53 16.53 -5.39
N ILE A 220 6.97 16.88 -4.23
CA ILE A 220 7.20 16.10 -3.02
C ILE A 220 6.48 14.74 -3.10
N GLU A 221 5.30 14.69 -3.70
CA GLU A 221 4.59 13.44 -3.96
C GLU A 221 5.37 12.54 -4.93
N THR A 222 5.92 13.08 -6.02
CA THR A 222 6.72 12.29 -6.97
C THR A 222 8.01 11.76 -6.31
N ILE A 223 8.73 12.57 -5.54
CA ILE A 223 9.93 12.14 -4.79
C ILE A 223 9.57 11.01 -3.82
N ARG A 224 8.49 11.16 -3.06
CA ARG A 224 8.03 10.15 -2.10
C ARG A 224 7.56 8.87 -2.78
N ASN A 225 6.92 8.96 -3.94
CA ASN A 225 6.50 7.80 -4.73
C ASN A 225 7.69 7.03 -5.28
N ARG A 226 8.78 7.73 -5.65
CA ARG A 226 10.06 7.12 -6.05
C ARG A 226 10.86 6.54 -4.89
N LYS A 227 10.35 6.60 -3.65
CA LYS A 227 10.99 6.10 -2.41
C LYS A 227 12.40 6.65 -2.16
N ARG A 228 12.75 7.81 -2.73
CA ARG A 228 14.04 8.46 -2.44
C ARG A 228 14.04 9.00 -1.01
N PRO A 229 15.19 8.97 -0.30
CA PRO A 229 15.29 9.59 1.01
C PRO A 229 15.04 11.09 0.87
N PHE A 230 14.11 11.61 1.66
CA PHE A 230 13.82 13.04 1.70
C PHE A 230 13.75 13.50 3.15
N PRO A 231 14.36 14.65 3.49
CA PRO A 231 14.38 15.18 4.85
C PRO A 231 12.98 15.52 5.36
N ASN A 232 12.89 15.86 6.65
CA ASN A 232 11.62 16.22 7.25
C ASN A 232 11.15 17.59 6.72
N ILE A 233 9.90 17.63 6.25
CA ILE A 233 9.26 18.85 5.78
C ILE A 233 8.46 19.44 6.94
N SER A 234 8.75 20.69 7.27
CA SER A 234 8.07 21.40 8.37
C SER A 234 6.74 21.98 7.91
N PHE A 235 6.80 22.99 7.04
CA PHE A 235 5.66 23.74 6.56
C PHE A 235 5.88 24.24 5.12
N MET A 236 4.81 24.77 4.54
CA MET A 236 4.85 25.57 3.33
C MET A 236 4.13 26.88 3.60
N ASP A 237 4.84 27.99 3.45
CA ASP A 237 4.35 29.34 3.71
C ASP A 237 4.25 30.15 2.41
N THR A 238 3.66 31.34 2.49
CA THR A 238 3.43 32.21 1.32
C THR A 238 4.38 33.40 1.31
N GLU A 239 4.70 33.92 0.14
CA GLU A 239 5.50 35.14 0.01
C GLU A 239 4.90 36.31 0.81
N VAL A 240 3.59 36.52 0.76
CA VAL A 240 2.94 37.65 1.44
C VAL A 240 3.14 37.58 2.96
N THR A 241 2.95 36.41 3.57
CA THR A 241 3.09 36.21 5.02
C THR A 241 4.55 36.27 5.47
N LEU A 242 5.46 35.70 4.69
CA LEU A 242 6.90 35.72 4.98
C LEU A 242 7.47 37.13 4.88
N MET A 243 7.12 37.89 3.84
CA MET A 243 7.58 39.26 3.67
C MET A 243 6.98 40.19 4.72
N LEU A 244 5.69 39.99 5.08
CA LEU A 244 5.07 40.74 6.17
C LEU A 244 5.80 40.51 7.50
N ALA A 245 6.20 39.27 7.76
CA ALA A 245 6.98 38.93 8.93
C ALA A 245 8.38 39.56 8.91
N LEU A 246 9.08 39.55 7.77
CA LEU A 246 10.38 40.23 7.67
C LEU A 246 10.28 41.75 7.93
N VAL A 247 9.25 42.40 7.38
CA VAL A 247 9.00 43.83 7.61
C VAL A 247 8.75 44.12 9.09
N ARG A 248 7.96 43.30 9.77
CA ARG A 248 7.72 43.41 11.21
C ARG A 248 9.00 43.18 12.03
N ALA A 249 9.82 42.21 11.66
CA ALA A 249 11.10 41.96 12.32
C ALA A 249 12.05 43.16 12.13
N ALA A 250 12.10 43.73 10.93
CA ALA A 250 12.86 44.94 10.63
C ALA A 250 12.38 46.17 11.43
N LEU A 251 11.07 46.30 11.66
CA LEU A 251 10.53 47.36 12.50
C LEU A 251 10.90 47.18 13.98
N LEU A 252 10.98 45.94 14.49
CA LEU A 252 11.40 45.65 15.85
C LEU A 252 12.90 45.93 16.08
N THR A 253 13.75 45.60 15.10
CA THR A 253 15.18 45.90 15.18
C THR A 253 15.44 47.41 15.14
N GLN A 254 14.76 48.14 14.25
CA GLN A 254 14.85 49.61 14.18
C GLN A 254 14.25 50.32 15.41
N GLY A 255 13.17 49.77 15.98
CA GLY A 255 12.52 50.31 17.18
C GLY A 255 13.33 50.13 18.45
N SER A 256 14.23 49.15 18.51
CA SER A 256 15.11 48.90 19.67
C SER A 256 16.23 49.93 19.83
N GLU A 257 16.54 50.71 18.78
CA GLU A 257 17.56 51.77 18.82
C GLU A 257 17.02 53.13 19.26
N VAL A 258 15.69 53.32 19.30
CA VAL A 258 15.05 54.60 19.59
C VAL A 258 14.04 54.44 20.73
N ASP A 259 14.47 54.80 21.95
CA ASP A 259 13.59 55.07 23.09
C ASP A 259 12.62 56.21 22.71
N ASP A 260 11.43 55.90 22.18
CA ASP A 260 10.30 56.82 22.31
C ASP A 260 8.93 56.17 22.18
N VAL A 261 8.01 56.64 23.03
CA VAL A 261 6.67 56.14 23.35
C VAL A 261 5.65 56.35 22.20
N THR A 262 6.12 56.61 20.97
CA THR A 262 5.32 57.05 19.81
C THR A 262 5.22 56.06 18.65
N THR A 263 5.98 54.96 18.67
CA THR A 263 6.06 53.99 17.55
C THR A 263 4.91 52.99 17.44
N GLY A 264 3.97 52.98 18.40
CA GLY A 264 2.84 52.04 18.39
C GLY A 264 1.88 52.18 17.19
N ASN A 265 1.91 53.32 16.49
CA ASN A 265 1.02 53.67 15.38
C ASN A 265 1.77 54.28 14.18
N ALA A 266 3.05 53.93 13.97
CA ALA A 266 3.79 54.42 12.80
C ALA A 266 3.24 53.79 11.51
N ALA A 267 2.79 54.62 10.57
CA ALA A 267 2.40 54.20 9.24
C ALA A 267 3.67 53.79 8.45
N THR A 268 3.74 52.52 8.08
CA THR A 268 4.86 51.94 7.34
C THR A 268 4.37 51.42 5.98
N VAL A 269 5.06 51.80 4.91
CA VAL A 269 4.79 51.30 3.57
C VAL A 269 5.91 50.36 3.15
N PHE A 270 5.58 49.13 2.82
CA PHE A 270 6.52 48.19 2.23
C PHE A 270 6.23 48.02 0.75
N VAL A 271 7.27 48.17 -0.07
CA VAL A 271 7.22 48.04 -1.52
C VAL A 271 8.17 46.93 -1.94
N ARG A 272 7.61 45.93 -2.62
CA ARG A 272 8.39 44.87 -3.26
C ARG A 272 8.25 44.94 -4.77
N VAL A 273 9.35 45.16 -5.47
CA VAL A 273 9.41 45.18 -6.94
C VAL A 273 10.13 43.91 -7.42
N GLY A 274 9.41 43.03 -8.11
CA GLY A 274 9.94 41.78 -8.67
C GLY A 274 9.92 41.78 -10.20
N ALA A 275 10.46 40.73 -10.82
CA ALA A 275 10.39 40.56 -12.28
C ALA A 275 8.97 40.27 -12.79
N GLU A 276 8.11 39.66 -11.98
CA GLU A 276 6.76 39.20 -12.40
C GLU A 276 5.63 40.10 -11.91
N ASP A 277 5.77 40.68 -10.71
CA ASP A 277 4.79 41.60 -10.15
C ASP A 277 5.44 42.59 -9.19
N THR A 278 4.74 43.67 -8.89
CA THR A 278 5.06 44.62 -7.82
C THR A 278 3.91 44.61 -6.82
N PHE A 279 4.16 44.35 -5.54
CA PHE A 279 3.12 44.50 -4.52
C PHE A 279 3.53 45.49 -3.45
N VAL A 280 2.52 46.11 -2.85
CA VAL A 280 2.67 47.11 -1.80
C VAL A 280 1.83 46.69 -0.60
N MET A 281 2.44 46.79 0.58
CA MET A 281 1.80 46.57 1.87
C MET A 281 1.81 47.85 2.68
N PHE A 282 0.65 48.23 3.20
CA PHE A 282 0.51 49.32 4.16
C PHE A 282 0.32 48.70 5.54
N LEU A 283 1.15 49.11 6.49
CA LEU A 283 1.10 48.67 7.88
C LEU A 283 0.89 49.87 8.81
N GLU A 284 0.11 49.65 9.86
CA GLU A 284 0.01 50.56 11.00
C GLU A 284 0.53 49.80 12.24
N GLY A 285 1.74 50.16 12.68
CA GLY A 285 2.46 49.37 13.68
C GLY A 285 2.68 47.93 13.19
N ASP A 286 2.13 46.95 13.92
CA ASP A 286 2.22 45.52 13.56
C ASP A 286 1.11 45.07 12.58
N LYS A 287 0.02 45.85 12.42
CA LYS A 287 -1.16 45.38 11.69
C LYS A 287 -1.08 45.74 10.21
N LEU A 288 -1.30 44.74 9.35
CA LEU A 288 -1.46 44.94 7.91
C LEU A 288 -2.79 45.66 7.66
N VAL A 289 -2.75 46.86 7.09
CA VAL A 289 -3.92 47.67 6.77
C VAL A 289 -4.42 47.37 5.36
N HIS A 290 -3.49 47.33 4.40
CA HIS A 290 -3.82 47.18 2.99
C HIS A 290 -2.75 46.38 2.24
N PHE A 291 -3.17 45.64 1.21
CA PHE A 291 -2.32 44.85 0.35
C PHE A 291 -2.84 44.92 -1.09
N GLU A 292 -1.96 45.27 -2.03
CA GLU A 292 -2.25 45.25 -3.47
C GLU A 292 -1.08 44.64 -4.23
N SER A 293 -1.35 43.68 -5.11
CA SER A 293 -0.37 43.12 -6.06
C SER A 293 -0.71 43.57 -7.47
N ILE A 294 0.25 44.22 -8.11
CA ILE A 294 0.17 44.82 -9.44
C ILE A 294 1.05 44.00 -10.38
N ARG A 295 0.42 43.21 -11.25
CA ARG A 295 1.13 42.40 -12.25
C ARG A 295 1.58 43.18 -13.48
N SER A 296 1.08 44.40 -13.67
CA SER A 296 1.41 45.24 -14.83
C SER A 296 2.67 46.08 -14.64
N ILE A 297 3.24 46.08 -13.43
CA ILE A 297 4.43 46.86 -13.09
C ILE A 297 5.48 45.90 -12.54
N THR A 298 6.65 45.95 -13.12
CA THR A 298 7.76 45.03 -12.86
C THR A 298 9.07 45.79 -12.76
N THR A 299 10.14 45.08 -12.42
CA THR A 299 11.51 45.62 -12.38
C THR A 299 11.99 46.16 -13.74
N PHE A 300 11.34 45.78 -14.85
CA PHE A 300 11.70 46.26 -16.19
C PHE A 300 11.13 47.65 -16.50
N ASP A 301 10.19 48.13 -15.70
CA ASP A 301 9.61 49.46 -15.86
C ASP A 301 10.53 50.55 -15.28
N PRO A 302 10.49 51.77 -15.82
CA PRO A 302 11.30 52.86 -15.28
C PRO A 302 10.89 53.20 -13.84
N SER A 303 11.88 53.57 -13.01
CA SER A 303 11.68 53.88 -11.59
C SER A 303 10.64 54.97 -11.35
N GLU A 304 10.53 55.96 -12.24
CA GLU A 304 9.51 57.03 -12.18
C GLU A 304 8.07 56.48 -12.29
N THR A 305 7.84 55.49 -13.14
CA THR A 305 6.51 54.85 -13.28
C THR A 305 6.14 54.08 -12.03
N ILE A 306 7.12 53.37 -11.44
CA ILE A 306 6.93 52.63 -10.19
C ILE A 306 6.62 53.61 -9.05
N CYS A 307 7.43 54.67 -8.89
CA CYS A 307 7.25 55.68 -7.84
C CYS A 307 5.91 56.42 -7.97
N SER A 308 5.53 56.82 -9.19
CA SER A 308 4.26 57.52 -9.42
C SER A 308 3.04 56.64 -9.13
N ARG A 309 3.10 55.33 -9.44
CA ARG A 309 2.02 54.40 -9.06
C ARG A 309 1.93 54.22 -7.55
N ILE A 310 3.07 54.11 -6.86
CA ILE A 310 3.10 54.01 -5.39
C ILE A 310 2.52 55.27 -4.75
N LEU A 311 2.89 56.45 -5.24
CA LEU A 311 2.34 57.73 -4.79
C LEU A 311 0.83 57.81 -5.01
N LEU A 312 0.36 57.40 -6.20
CA LEU A 312 -1.07 57.38 -6.49
C LEU A 312 -1.81 56.43 -5.54
N MET A 313 -1.27 55.25 -5.23
CA MET A 313 -1.88 54.36 -4.24
C MET A 313 -1.88 54.96 -2.84
N HIS A 314 -0.76 55.55 -2.43
CA HIS A 314 -0.68 56.24 -1.15
C HIS A 314 -1.75 57.35 -1.03
N ASP A 315 -1.95 58.14 -2.09
CA ASP A 315 -2.99 59.17 -2.17
C ASP A 315 -4.42 58.60 -2.19
N GLU A 316 -4.66 57.51 -2.93
CA GLU A 316 -5.98 56.88 -3.02
C GLU A 316 -6.43 56.29 -1.68
N TYR A 317 -5.51 55.69 -0.93
CA TYR A 317 -5.82 55.07 0.36
C TYR A 317 -5.85 56.07 1.51
N GLY A 318 -5.27 57.28 1.34
CA GLY A 318 -5.47 58.40 2.25
C GLY A 318 -4.97 58.16 3.68
N GLU A 319 -4.03 57.24 3.85
CA GLU A 319 -3.32 57.04 5.10
C GLU A 319 -2.35 58.22 5.27
N GLY A 320 -2.26 58.80 6.47
CA GLY A 320 -1.39 59.96 6.70
C GLY A 320 0.07 59.71 6.28
N ASP A 321 0.86 60.78 6.17
CA ASP A 321 2.27 60.71 5.71
C ASP A 321 3.03 59.53 6.31
N ALA A 322 3.41 58.57 5.46
CA ALA A 322 4.16 57.39 5.86
C ALA A 322 5.46 57.81 6.56
N GLN A 323 5.68 57.33 7.78
CA GLN A 323 6.87 57.66 8.57
C GLN A 323 8.07 56.84 8.09
N ASN A 324 7.82 55.55 7.81
CA ASN A 324 8.82 54.60 7.35
C ASN A 324 8.40 53.99 6.02
N MET A 325 9.33 53.88 5.09
CA MET A 325 9.15 53.11 3.87
C MET A 325 10.25 52.06 3.78
N MET A 326 9.86 50.82 3.52
CA MET A 326 10.78 49.71 3.32
C MET A 326 10.72 49.28 1.86
N LEU A 327 11.88 49.20 1.22
CA LEU A 327 12.01 48.81 -0.18
C LEU A 327 12.76 47.49 -0.29
N PHE A 328 12.27 46.63 -1.18
CA PHE A 328 13.04 45.53 -1.72
C PHE A 328 12.81 45.44 -3.24
N SER A 329 13.89 45.40 -4.02
CA SER A 329 13.82 45.26 -5.47
C SER A 329 14.78 44.17 -5.96
N GLU A 330 14.33 43.35 -6.90
CA GLU A 330 15.18 42.32 -7.53
C GLU A 330 16.32 42.96 -8.36
N ALA A 331 16.04 44.06 -9.06
CA ALA A 331 17.05 44.87 -9.73
C ALA A 331 16.73 46.37 -9.67
N GLY A 332 17.70 47.22 -9.96
CA GLY A 332 17.50 48.68 -10.00
C GLY A 332 17.23 49.34 -8.65
N GLU A 333 17.55 48.67 -7.53
CA GLU A 333 17.25 49.11 -6.16
C GLU A 333 17.77 50.52 -5.85
N ALA A 334 18.98 50.87 -6.30
CA ALA A 334 19.55 52.21 -6.10
C ALA A 334 18.76 53.32 -6.82
N SER A 335 18.36 53.09 -8.08
CA SER A 335 17.57 54.06 -8.85
C SER A 335 16.17 54.25 -8.27
N LEU A 336 15.58 53.17 -7.73
CA LEU A 336 14.29 53.24 -7.03
C LEU A 336 14.40 53.96 -5.69
N LEU A 337 15.48 53.73 -4.94
CA LEU A 337 15.75 54.44 -3.69
C LEU A 337 15.89 55.95 -3.93
N ASP A 338 16.67 56.34 -4.93
CA ASP A 338 16.84 57.74 -5.34
C ASP A 338 15.50 58.35 -5.77
N GLY A 339 14.74 57.64 -6.61
CA GLY A 339 13.42 58.07 -7.06
C GLY A 339 12.44 58.28 -5.91
N LEU A 340 12.30 57.28 -5.01
CA LEU A 340 11.41 57.36 -3.86
C LEU A 340 11.83 58.46 -2.88
N SER A 341 13.13 58.68 -2.69
CA SER A 341 13.63 59.77 -1.83
C SER A 341 13.23 61.16 -2.34
N LEU A 342 13.08 61.31 -3.66
CA LEU A 342 12.66 62.54 -4.30
C LEU A 342 11.15 62.77 -4.17
N PHE A 343 10.34 61.71 -4.28
CA PHE A 343 8.88 61.78 -4.17
C PHE A 343 8.39 61.82 -2.71
N PHE A 344 9.12 61.21 -1.77
CA PHE A 344 8.76 61.12 -0.35
C PHE A 344 9.86 61.70 0.56
N PRO A 345 10.10 63.02 0.53
CA PRO A 345 11.22 63.64 1.24
C PRO A 345 11.11 63.59 2.78
N GLN A 346 9.91 63.33 3.32
CA GLN A 346 9.65 63.27 4.76
C GLN A 346 9.66 61.84 5.32
N THR A 347 9.76 60.82 4.45
CA THR A 347 9.67 59.42 4.84
C THR A 347 11.06 58.81 4.96
N LYS A 348 11.32 58.08 6.05
CA LYS A 348 12.59 57.33 6.21
C LYS A 348 12.54 56.08 5.34
N ILE A 349 13.30 56.06 4.24
CA ILE A 349 13.38 54.90 3.36
C ILE A 349 14.54 54.00 3.82
N THR A 350 14.25 52.72 4.04
CA THR A 350 15.24 51.70 4.42
C THR A 350 15.15 50.51 3.49
N LEU A 351 16.28 49.89 3.16
CA LEU A 351 16.29 48.66 2.38
C LEU A 351 16.03 47.48 3.32
N LEU A 352 15.15 46.56 2.90
CA LEU A 352 14.85 45.39 3.72
C LEU A 352 16.10 44.51 3.94
N ARG A 353 17.03 44.52 2.97
CA ARG A 353 18.30 43.75 3.03
C ARG A 353 19.21 44.19 4.17
N ASP A 354 19.21 45.48 4.52
CA ASP A 354 20.04 46.04 5.59
C ASP A 354 19.55 45.61 6.98
N SER A 355 18.29 45.16 7.09
CA SER A 355 17.69 44.68 8.33
C SER A 355 17.87 43.18 8.56
N LEU A 356 18.49 42.46 7.61
CA LEU A 356 18.77 41.03 7.75
C LEU A 356 20.00 40.82 8.66
N PRO A 357 20.02 39.72 9.44
CA PRO A 357 21.15 39.39 10.32
C PRO A 357 22.43 39.18 9.52
N GLU A 358 23.58 39.28 10.19
CA GLU A 358 24.94 39.37 9.65
C GLU A 358 25.17 38.52 8.37
N LEU A 359 24.98 39.16 7.22
CA LEU A 359 25.33 38.61 5.92
C LEU A 359 26.61 39.28 5.43
N GLU A 360 27.50 38.48 4.87
CA GLU A 360 28.65 38.97 4.13
C GLU A 360 28.15 39.92 3.02
N GLU A 361 28.66 41.16 2.94
CA GLU A 361 28.11 42.23 2.08
C GLU A 361 27.98 41.80 0.61
N GLU A 362 28.93 41.01 0.09
CA GLU A 362 28.87 40.46 -1.27
C GLU A 362 27.70 39.49 -1.47
N ARG A 363 27.30 38.75 -0.43
CA ARG A 363 26.15 37.84 -0.46
C ARG A 363 24.86 38.61 -0.30
N ALA A 364 24.82 39.59 0.61
CA ALA A 364 23.67 40.46 0.78
C ALA A 364 23.28 41.13 -0.55
N ALA A 365 24.26 41.59 -1.32
CA ALA A 365 24.04 42.21 -2.64
C ALA A 365 23.51 41.24 -3.72
N ARG A 366 23.74 39.93 -3.60
CA ARG A 366 23.35 38.90 -4.58
C ARG A 366 22.07 38.13 -4.23
N ILE A 367 21.37 38.51 -3.16
CA ILE A 367 20.10 37.86 -2.80
C ILE A 367 18.99 38.34 -3.72
N ASP A 368 18.55 37.47 -4.60
CA ASP A 368 17.36 37.70 -5.40
C ASP A 368 16.09 37.47 -4.55
N GLN A 369 14.92 37.74 -5.11
CA GLN A 369 13.62 37.59 -4.42
C GLN A 369 13.44 36.18 -3.83
N GLU A 370 13.73 35.13 -4.59
CA GLU A 370 13.59 33.74 -4.15
C GLU A 370 14.53 33.42 -2.99
N GLY A 371 15.74 33.97 -2.98
CA GLY A 371 16.72 33.80 -1.92
C GLY A 371 16.27 34.47 -0.63
N MET A 372 15.65 35.65 -0.74
CA MET A 372 15.04 36.33 0.41
C MET A 372 13.89 35.51 0.99
N LEU A 373 13.03 34.95 0.14
CA LEU A 373 11.93 34.09 0.57
C LEU A 373 12.42 32.79 1.21
N ALA A 374 13.44 32.17 0.62
CA ALA A 374 14.09 30.99 1.19
C ALA A 374 14.65 31.32 2.58
N MET A 375 15.33 32.44 2.75
CA MET A 375 15.83 32.89 4.04
C MET A 375 14.71 33.16 5.06
N ALA A 376 13.66 33.88 4.66
CA ALA A 376 12.50 34.15 5.52
C ALA A 376 11.85 32.85 6.02
N SER A 377 11.70 31.86 5.14
CA SER A 377 11.15 30.55 5.49
C SER A 377 12.04 29.77 6.45
N ALA A 378 13.37 29.97 6.39
CA ALA A 378 14.29 29.39 7.35
C ALA A 378 14.18 30.10 8.72
N PHE A 379 14.11 31.42 8.75
CA PHE A 379 14.00 32.22 9.99
C PHE A 379 12.74 31.90 10.80
N ARG A 380 11.63 31.56 10.15
CA ARG A 380 10.42 31.11 10.86
C ARG A 380 10.62 29.84 11.70
N LEU A 381 11.63 29.04 11.41
CA LEU A 381 11.98 27.84 12.22
C LEU A 381 13.04 28.12 13.29
N VAL A 382 13.70 29.27 13.22
CA VAL A 382 14.72 29.69 14.19
C VAL A 382 14.02 30.14 15.47
N LYS A 383 14.59 29.75 16.62
CA LYS A 383 14.07 30.14 17.94
C LYS A 383 14.83 31.35 18.45
N ASP A 384 14.52 32.49 17.88
CA ASP A 384 15.07 33.78 18.27
C ASP A 384 13.96 34.69 18.81
N GLU A 385 14.29 35.57 19.76
CA GLU A 385 13.35 36.45 20.45
C GLU A 385 12.66 37.42 19.47
N ILE A 386 13.34 37.81 18.39
CA ILE A 386 12.81 38.70 17.35
C ILE A 386 11.87 37.94 16.41
N TYR A 387 12.19 36.69 16.07
CA TYR A 387 11.52 35.95 15.01
C TYR A 387 10.39 35.04 15.52
N GLU A 388 10.32 34.73 16.82
CA GLU A 388 9.32 33.79 17.37
C GLU A 388 7.86 34.29 17.24
N ASP A 389 7.61 35.58 17.51
CA ASP A 389 6.24 36.15 17.57
C ASP A 389 5.79 36.84 16.27
N VAL A 390 6.71 37.04 15.32
CA VAL A 390 6.47 37.89 14.14
C VAL A 390 5.80 37.13 12.99
N PHE A 391 6.08 35.83 12.86
CA PHE A 391 5.52 35.01 11.79
C PHE A 391 4.08 34.59 12.06
N SER A 392 3.24 34.68 11.03
CA SER A 392 1.87 34.16 11.09
C SER A 392 1.85 32.64 11.02
N ASP A 393 0.93 32.00 11.75
CA ASP A 393 0.73 30.54 11.69
C ASP A 393 -0.03 30.12 10.41
N VAL A 394 0.66 30.23 9.27
CA VAL A 394 0.16 29.82 7.94
C VAL A 394 0.89 28.58 7.48
N ASP A 395 0.15 27.58 7.03
CA ASP A 395 0.75 26.32 6.59
C ASP A 395 -0.10 25.67 5.51
N PHE A 396 0.36 25.78 4.26
CA PHE A 396 -0.30 25.20 3.09
C PHE A 396 0.14 23.75 2.83
N MET A 397 1.04 23.21 3.65
CA MET A 397 1.56 21.88 3.45
C MET A 397 0.55 20.82 3.92
N ASN A 398 0.27 19.85 3.05
CA ASN A 398 -0.64 18.77 3.37
C ASN A 398 -0.09 17.93 4.56
N PRO A 399 -0.88 17.68 5.62
CA PRO A 399 -0.41 16.90 6.77
C PRO A 399 0.03 15.47 6.41
N LYS A 400 -0.48 14.88 5.32
CA LYS A 400 -0.01 13.56 4.84
C LYS A 400 1.44 13.58 4.34
N LEU A 401 1.92 14.77 3.97
CA LEU A 401 3.27 15.00 3.49
C LEU A 401 4.20 15.51 4.60
N LYS A 402 3.66 15.88 5.77
CA LYS A 402 4.46 16.20 6.96
C LYS A 402 4.89 14.91 7.63
N GLY A 403 6.19 14.79 7.89
CA GLY A 403 6.76 13.66 8.60
C GLY A 403 7.56 12.70 7.73
N ARG A 404 8.59 12.15 8.37
CA ARG A 404 9.45 11.09 7.84
C ARG A 404 8.60 9.83 7.68
N LYS A 405 8.36 9.39 6.44
CA LYS A 405 7.93 8.00 6.26
C LYS A 405 9.08 7.16 6.79
N MET A 406 8.83 6.41 7.86
CA MET A 406 9.83 5.50 8.43
C MET A 406 10.16 4.47 7.35
N GLN A 407 11.19 4.77 6.56
CA GLN A 407 11.81 3.81 5.68
C GLN A 407 12.56 2.91 6.63
N LEU A 408 11.92 1.80 6.99
CA LEU A 408 12.65 0.68 7.56
C LEU A 408 13.78 0.39 6.55
N PRO A 409 15.04 0.30 6.99
CA PRO A 409 16.18 0.05 6.10
C PRO A 409 16.08 -1.32 5.41
N PHE A 410 15.08 -2.12 5.78
CA PHE A 410 14.80 -3.42 5.24
C PHE A 410 13.60 -3.36 4.31
N SER A 411 13.81 -3.77 3.06
CA SER A 411 12.74 -4.06 2.12
C SER A 411 11.79 -5.11 2.71
N TRP A 412 10.49 -5.03 2.39
CA TRP A 412 9.48 -6.01 2.82
C TRP A 412 9.88 -7.49 2.65
N PRO A 413 10.59 -7.90 1.59
CA PRO A 413 11.07 -9.27 1.45
C PRO A 413 12.07 -9.70 2.53
N ILE A 414 12.91 -8.77 3.02
CA ILE A 414 13.87 -9.05 4.09
C ILE A 414 13.13 -9.28 5.41
N ALA A 415 12.12 -8.46 5.70
CA ALA A 415 11.27 -8.68 6.87
C ALA A 415 10.51 -10.01 6.79
N ALA A 416 10.00 -10.37 5.61
CA ALA A 416 9.36 -11.67 5.38
C ALA A 416 10.34 -12.85 5.58
N MET A 417 11.58 -12.72 5.09
CA MET A 417 12.64 -13.73 5.30
C MET A 417 13.01 -13.87 6.77
N ILE A 418 13.09 -12.78 7.53
CA ILE A 418 13.35 -12.83 8.99
C ILE A 418 12.22 -13.56 9.71
N ILE A 419 10.96 -13.29 9.36
CA ILE A 419 9.80 -13.98 9.94
C ILE A 419 9.82 -15.46 9.57
N LEU A 420 10.16 -15.80 8.32
CA LEU A 420 10.28 -17.19 7.87
C LEU A 420 11.41 -17.92 8.59
N LEU A 421 12.58 -17.29 8.74
CA LEU A 421 13.72 -17.85 9.47
C LEU A 421 13.36 -18.05 10.95
N PHE A 422 12.72 -17.06 11.57
CA PHE A 422 12.21 -17.18 12.94
C PHE A 422 11.21 -18.35 13.06
N GLY A 423 10.23 -18.43 12.15
CA GLY A 423 9.27 -19.53 12.10
C GLY A 423 9.92 -20.90 11.92
N SER A 424 10.94 -20.99 11.05
CA SER A 424 11.72 -22.21 10.84
C SER A 424 12.48 -22.63 12.09
N THR A 425 13.18 -21.71 12.75
CA THR A 425 13.89 -22.02 14.01
C THR A 425 12.94 -22.48 15.10
N LEU A 426 11.78 -21.82 15.25
CA LEU A 426 10.76 -22.18 16.24
C LEU A 426 10.16 -23.56 15.93
N PHE A 427 9.91 -23.85 14.65
CA PHE A 427 9.47 -25.17 14.18
C PHE A 427 10.50 -26.26 14.54
N PHE A 428 11.79 -26.04 14.25
CA PHE A 428 12.83 -27.02 14.58
C PHE A 428 13.00 -27.20 16.08
N VAL A 429 12.91 -26.14 16.88
CA VAL A 429 12.95 -26.23 18.35
C VAL A 429 11.76 -27.02 18.88
N GLN A 430 10.54 -26.73 18.42
CA GLN A 430 9.36 -27.50 18.79
C GLN A 430 9.50 -28.97 18.37
N ARG A 431 9.98 -29.23 17.15
CA ARG A 431 10.22 -30.59 16.65
C ARG A 431 11.23 -31.31 17.52
N TYR A 432 12.34 -30.67 17.89
CA TYR A 432 13.36 -31.21 18.77
C TYR A 432 12.79 -31.59 20.14
N PHE A 433 11.98 -30.72 20.77
CA PHE A 433 11.36 -31.02 22.04
C PHE A 433 10.37 -32.18 21.95
N THR A 434 9.53 -32.23 20.92
CA THR A 434 8.59 -33.34 20.72
C THR A 434 9.32 -34.67 20.52
N GLN A 435 10.40 -34.68 19.73
CA GLN A 435 11.21 -35.88 19.50
C GLN A 435 11.97 -36.31 20.75
N SER A 436 12.53 -35.35 21.51
CA SER A 436 13.24 -35.65 22.75
C SER A 436 12.31 -36.26 23.80
N HIS A 437 11.09 -35.72 23.93
CA HIS A 437 10.08 -36.28 24.83
C HIS A 437 9.64 -37.68 24.38
N GLN A 438 9.47 -37.92 23.08
CA GLN A 438 9.15 -39.25 22.57
C GLN A 438 10.27 -40.26 22.87
N ILE A 439 11.53 -39.88 22.65
CA ILE A 439 12.69 -40.73 22.97
C ILE A 439 12.75 -41.03 24.47
N GLU A 440 12.49 -40.04 25.32
CA GLU A 440 12.49 -40.23 26.78
C GLU A 440 11.36 -41.17 27.23
N MET A 441 10.16 -41.02 26.68
CA MET A 441 9.04 -41.94 26.93
C MET A 441 9.36 -43.36 26.46
N THR A 442 9.89 -43.53 25.26
CA THR A 442 10.29 -44.84 24.74
C THR A 442 11.44 -45.45 25.55
N ARG A 443 12.40 -44.65 26.00
CA ARG A 443 13.46 -45.11 26.92
C ARG A 443 12.91 -45.50 28.28
N PHE A 444 11.94 -44.76 28.79
CA PHE A 444 11.25 -45.07 30.03
C PHE A 444 10.48 -46.39 29.91
N GLU A 445 9.73 -46.59 28.82
CA GLU A 445 9.10 -47.88 28.50
C GLU A 445 10.13 -49.00 28.39
N LEU A 446 11.23 -48.80 27.66
CA LEU A 446 12.33 -49.76 27.54
C LEU A 446 12.96 -50.10 28.89
N SER A 447 13.08 -49.13 29.81
CA SER A 447 13.63 -49.35 31.15
C SER A 447 12.67 -50.09 32.10
N GLN A 448 11.38 -50.16 31.76
CA GLN A 448 10.41 -50.99 32.49
C GLN A 448 10.44 -52.45 32.05
N PHE A 449 11.01 -52.74 30.87
CA PHE A 449 11.32 -54.10 30.48
C PHE A 449 12.68 -54.49 31.11
N PRO A 450 12.73 -55.49 31.99
CA PRO A 450 13.99 -55.90 32.61
C PRO A 450 15.01 -56.35 31.55
N GLU A 451 16.28 -55.99 31.73
CA GLU A 451 17.44 -56.34 30.88
C GLU A 451 17.59 -57.87 30.62
N GLU A 452 16.88 -58.69 31.37
CA GLU A 452 16.79 -60.14 31.18
C GLU A 452 16.16 -60.52 29.82
N MET A 453 15.22 -59.75 29.26
CA MET A 453 14.65 -60.07 27.93
C MET A 453 15.59 -59.76 26.75
N ILE A 454 16.60 -58.90 26.94
CA ILE A 454 17.54 -58.54 25.87
C ILE A 454 18.70 -59.54 25.79
N SER A 455 18.90 -60.33 26.85
CA SER A 455 19.91 -61.40 26.94
C SER A 455 19.34 -62.82 26.91
N GLU A 456 18.01 -62.99 26.91
CA GLU A 456 17.35 -64.28 26.67
C GLU A 456 17.41 -64.66 25.18
N ASP A 457 18.56 -65.23 24.84
CA ASP A 457 18.90 -66.12 23.74
C ASP A 457 17.95 -66.17 22.52
N ALA A 458 18.55 -66.00 21.34
CA ALA A 458 17.96 -66.39 20.05
C ALA A 458 17.36 -67.83 20.06
N SER A 459 17.80 -68.69 20.98
CA SER A 459 17.25 -70.03 21.21
C SER A 459 15.81 -70.02 21.74
N VAL A 460 15.41 -69.06 22.58
CA VAL A 460 14.04 -68.95 23.11
C VAL A 460 13.08 -68.46 22.03
N LEU A 461 13.54 -67.54 21.18
CA LEU A 461 12.79 -67.09 20.01
C LEU A 461 12.65 -68.23 18.98
N GLN A 462 13.71 -69.01 18.74
CA GLN A 462 13.63 -70.21 17.90
C GLN A 462 12.67 -71.25 18.47
N MET A 463 12.69 -71.51 19.78
CA MET A 463 11.74 -72.42 20.43
C MET A 463 10.29 -71.93 20.30
N LYS A 464 10.04 -70.61 20.37
CA LYS A 464 8.71 -70.04 20.09
C LYS A 464 8.30 -70.19 18.63
N ILE A 465 9.22 -69.97 17.70
CA ILE A 465 8.96 -70.14 16.26
C ILE A 465 8.66 -71.62 15.96
N ASP A 466 9.46 -72.55 16.48
CA ASP A 466 9.26 -73.99 16.30
C ASP A 466 7.96 -74.46 16.95
N SER A 467 7.61 -73.91 18.12
CA SER A 467 6.31 -74.12 18.78
C SER A 467 5.13 -73.66 17.91
N LEU A 468 5.24 -72.48 17.31
CA LEU A 468 4.21 -71.93 16.45
C LEU A 468 4.09 -72.72 15.13
N LEU A 469 5.21 -73.11 14.53
CA LEU A 469 5.25 -73.96 13.35
C LEU A 469 4.67 -75.35 13.64
N SER A 470 5.01 -75.96 14.78
CA SER A 470 4.43 -77.24 15.21
C SER A 470 2.93 -77.15 15.41
N ARG A 471 2.43 -76.06 16.02
CA ARG A 471 0.99 -75.83 16.19
C ARG A 471 0.28 -75.58 14.86
N SER A 472 0.91 -74.85 13.94
CA SER A 472 0.39 -74.61 12.59
C SER A 472 0.31 -75.91 11.79
N ASN A 473 1.37 -76.73 11.81
CA ASN A 473 1.36 -78.04 11.15
C ASN A 473 0.28 -78.97 11.75
N GLY A 474 0.11 -78.95 13.07
CA GLY A 474 -0.98 -79.69 13.72
C GLY A 474 -2.38 -79.24 13.29
N MET A 475 -2.58 -77.96 12.98
CA MET A 475 -3.85 -77.47 12.40
C MET A 475 -4.04 -77.95 10.96
N VAL A 476 -2.98 -77.96 10.14
CA VAL A 476 -3.03 -78.48 8.77
C VAL A 476 -3.37 -79.96 8.76
N ASP A 477 -2.76 -80.75 9.64
CA ASP A 477 -3.07 -82.18 9.78
C ASP A 477 -4.51 -82.40 10.25
N ALA A 478 -5.00 -81.59 11.20
CA ALA A 478 -6.38 -81.64 11.66
C ALA A 478 -7.39 -81.28 10.55
N LEU A 479 -7.05 -80.31 9.68
CA LEU A 479 -7.84 -79.97 8.49
C LEU A 479 -7.87 -81.11 7.47
N GLY A 480 -6.73 -81.77 7.23
CA GLY A 480 -6.67 -82.94 6.34
C GLY A 480 -7.48 -84.13 6.89
N LEU A 481 -7.44 -84.36 8.20
CA LEU A 481 -8.30 -85.36 8.85
C LEU A 481 -9.78 -84.98 8.74
N LEU A 482 -10.13 -83.71 8.92
CA LEU A 482 -11.51 -83.24 8.77
C LEU A 482 -12.01 -83.44 7.33
N ASP A 483 -11.19 -83.11 6.33
CA ASP A 483 -11.49 -83.32 4.92
C ASP A 483 -11.72 -84.82 4.62
N SER A 484 -10.84 -85.69 5.11
CA SER A 484 -11.02 -87.15 5.00
C SER A 484 -12.26 -87.67 5.71
N LEU A 485 -12.70 -87.05 6.80
CA LEU A 485 -13.92 -87.44 7.52
C LEU A 485 -15.19 -86.89 6.87
N LEU A 486 -15.08 -85.79 6.12
CA LEU A 486 -16.20 -85.19 5.40
C LEU A 486 -16.59 -86.01 4.17
N VAL A 487 -15.62 -86.64 3.50
CA VAL A 487 -15.86 -87.56 2.37
C VAL A 487 -16.73 -88.74 2.84
N GLY A 488 -17.98 -88.77 2.36
CA GLY A 488 -18.93 -89.84 2.64
C GLY A 488 -19.78 -89.67 3.90
N SER A 489 -19.69 -88.52 4.57
CA SER A 489 -20.48 -88.20 5.78
C SER A 489 -21.99 -88.09 5.53
N ASP A 490 -22.41 -87.78 4.29
CA ASP A 490 -23.81 -87.58 3.88
C ASP A 490 -24.37 -88.76 3.07
N VAL A 491 -23.65 -89.88 2.97
CA VAL A 491 -24.02 -91.03 2.14
C VAL A 491 -25.40 -91.58 2.52
N TRP A 492 -25.68 -91.73 3.82
CA TRP A 492 -26.98 -92.19 4.30
C TRP A 492 -28.10 -91.18 4.04
N SER A 493 -27.83 -89.89 4.21
CA SER A 493 -28.81 -88.82 3.96
C SER A 493 -29.19 -88.74 2.47
N ARG A 494 -28.21 -88.85 1.56
CA ARG A 494 -28.47 -88.86 0.11
C ARG A 494 -29.16 -90.15 -0.33
N ALA A 495 -28.76 -91.30 0.21
CA ALA A 495 -29.44 -92.56 -0.06
C ALA A 495 -30.91 -92.49 0.39
N LEU A 496 -31.18 -91.87 1.55
CA LEU A 496 -32.53 -91.63 2.06
C LEU A 496 -33.33 -90.69 1.16
N GLU A 497 -32.72 -89.59 0.73
CA GLU A 497 -33.35 -88.63 -0.15
C GLU A 497 -33.71 -89.27 -1.50
N ARG A 498 -32.76 -89.95 -2.16
CA ARG A 498 -32.99 -90.61 -3.45
C ARG A 498 -34.09 -91.67 -3.37
N THR A 499 -34.07 -92.51 -2.35
CA THR A 499 -35.11 -93.52 -2.15
C THR A 499 -36.46 -92.88 -1.83
N SER A 500 -36.50 -91.86 -0.98
CA SER A 500 -37.74 -91.13 -0.66
C SER A 500 -38.35 -90.42 -1.86
N VAL A 501 -37.55 -89.77 -2.70
CA VAL A 501 -38.04 -89.12 -3.93
C VAL A 501 -38.58 -90.15 -4.91
N ASN A 502 -37.83 -91.25 -5.12
CA ASN A 502 -38.26 -92.32 -6.03
C ASN A 502 -39.50 -93.07 -5.53
N THR A 503 -39.66 -93.23 -4.22
CA THR A 503 -40.88 -93.80 -3.61
C THR A 503 -42.05 -92.82 -3.66
N ALA A 504 -41.83 -91.52 -3.49
CA ALA A 504 -42.90 -90.52 -3.60
C ALA A 504 -43.49 -90.47 -5.01
N ASP A 505 -42.65 -90.64 -6.03
CA ASP A 505 -43.07 -90.69 -7.44
C ASP A 505 -43.84 -91.98 -7.78
N ILE A 506 -43.63 -93.07 -7.03
CA ILE A 506 -44.22 -94.39 -7.28
C ILE A 506 -45.17 -94.74 -6.13
N SER A 507 -46.45 -94.36 -6.27
CA SER A 507 -47.48 -94.62 -5.26
C SER A 507 -47.77 -96.12 -5.12
N GLY A 508 -47.65 -96.69 -3.91
CA GLY A 508 -48.01 -98.09 -3.61
C GLY A 508 -46.85 -99.02 -3.25
N LEU A 509 -45.65 -98.46 -3.08
CA LEU A 509 -44.44 -99.15 -2.63
C LEU A 509 -44.09 -98.73 -1.19
N TRP A 510 -43.84 -99.70 -0.31
CA TRP A 510 -43.37 -99.47 1.05
C TRP A 510 -42.00 -100.09 1.23
N ILE A 511 -41.07 -99.31 1.80
CA ILE A 511 -39.75 -99.79 2.15
C ILE A 511 -39.72 -100.11 3.64
N GLU A 512 -39.27 -101.31 4.00
CA GLU A 512 -39.29 -101.81 5.37
C GLU A 512 -37.91 -101.78 6.02
N ARG A 513 -36.86 -102.05 5.26
CA ARG A 513 -35.50 -102.15 5.80
C ARG A 513 -34.45 -101.71 4.80
N TRP A 514 -33.43 -101.06 5.34
CA TRP A 514 -32.18 -100.68 4.69
C TRP A 514 -31.02 -101.33 5.42
N GLU A 515 -30.20 -102.07 4.69
CA GLU A 515 -29.05 -102.76 5.25
C GLU A 515 -27.88 -102.63 4.29
N GLU A 516 -26.69 -102.32 4.82
CA GLU A 516 -25.47 -102.29 4.02
C GLU A 516 -24.80 -103.66 4.11
N ASN A 517 -24.74 -104.38 2.99
CA ASN A 517 -24.09 -105.70 2.93
C ASN A 517 -22.58 -105.57 2.68
N GLU A 518 -22.20 -104.70 1.75
CA GLU A 518 -20.81 -104.38 1.41
C GLU A 518 -20.61 -102.86 1.42
N PRO A 519 -19.40 -102.36 1.75
CA PRO A 519 -19.15 -100.94 1.86
C PRO A 519 -19.44 -100.21 0.54
N GLY A 520 -20.58 -99.50 0.47
CA GLY A 520 -21.04 -98.80 -0.74
C GLY A 520 -22.21 -99.46 -1.49
N GLU A 521 -22.70 -100.62 -1.05
CA GLU A 521 -23.90 -101.25 -1.60
C GLU A 521 -25.01 -101.33 -0.54
N LEU A 522 -26.16 -100.73 -0.86
CA LEU A 522 -27.34 -100.72 -0.01
C LEU A 522 -28.34 -101.78 -0.46
N GLU A 523 -28.63 -102.75 0.39
CA GLU A 523 -29.77 -103.64 0.23
C GLU A 523 -31.03 -102.98 0.78
N ILE A 524 -32.06 -102.92 -0.06
CA ILE A 524 -33.38 -102.38 0.25
C ILE A 524 -34.38 -103.53 0.16
N SER A 525 -35.11 -103.77 1.25
CA SER A 525 -36.24 -104.69 1.26
C SER A 525 -37.54 -103.98 1.58
N GLY A 526 -38.61 -104.39 0.92
CA GLY A 526 -39.92 -103.78 1.08
C GLY A 526 -41.05 -104.58 0.45
N THR A 527 -42.24 -104.02 0.51
CA THR A 527 -43.46 -104.62 -0.01
C THR A 527 -44.18 -103.68 -0.98
N SER A 528 -44.83 -104.24 -2.00
CA SER A 528 -45.60 -103.48 -3.00
C SER A 528 -46.89 -104.21 -3.36
N VAL A 529 -47.94 -103.46 -3.72
CA VAL A 529 -49.21 -104.03 -4.21
C VAL A 529 -49.11 -104.52 -5.66
N ASP A 530 -48.21 -103.93 -6.45
CA ASP A 530 -48.02 -104.27 -7.85
C ASP A 530 -46.55 -104.56 -8.20
N ARG A 531 -46.34 -105.54 -9.09
CA ARG A 531 -45.03 -105.93 -9.59
C ARG A 531 -44.45 -104.86 -10.51
N GLY A 532 -45.29 -104.17 -11.29
CA GLY A 532 -44.85 -103.10 -12.20
C GLY A 532 -44.13 -101.97 -11.46
N GLN A 533 -44.63 -101.62 -10.28
CA GLN A 533 -44.07 -100.56 -9.42
C GLN A 533 -42.67 -100.89 -8.90
N ILE A 534 -42.38 -102.16 -8.61
CA ILE A 534 -41.04 -102.60 -8.17
C ILE A 534 -40.03 -102.46 -9.32
N VAL A 535 -40.43 -102.83 -10.53
CA VAL A 535 -39.55 -102.74 -11.71
C VAL A 535 -39.31 -101.27 -12.09
N GLU A 536 -40.34 -100.42 -12.00
CA GLU A 536 -40.20 -98.99 -12.24
C GLU A 536 -39.25 -98.35 -11.22
N PHE A 537 -39.40 -98.69 -9.93
CA PHE A 537 -38.54 -98.20 -8.86
C PHE A 537 -37.09 -98.64 -9.08
N ALA A 538 -36.85 -99.91 -9.40
CA ALA A 538 -35.51 -100.43 -9.71
C ALA A 538 -34.86 -99.71 -10.90
N SER A 539 -35.63 -99.44 -11.97
CA SER A 539 -35.11 -98.74 -13.15
C SER A 539 -34.73 -97.28 -12.88
N LYS A 540 -35.52 -96.56 -12.06
CA LYS A 540 -35.29 -95.14 -11.73
C LYS A 540 -34.17 -94.95 -10.70
N SER A 541 -34.04 -95.88 -9.76
CA SER A 541 -33.01 -95.85 -8.73
C SER A 541 -31.68 -96.46 -9.16
N GLY A 542 -31.63 -97.12 -10.32
CA GLY A 542 -30.45 -97.89 -10.74
C GLY A 542 -30.21 -99.13 -9.88
N ALA A 543 -31.23 -99.60 -9.15
CA ALA A 543 -31.14 -100.76 -8.26
C ALA A 543 -31.32 -102.08 -9.02
N ASN A 544 -30.61 -103.11 -8.58
CA ASN A 544 -30.70 -104.45 -9.14
C ASN A 544 -31.58 -105.35 -8.26
N ILE A 545 -32.58 -106.00 -8.84
CA ILE A 545 -33.55 -106.82 -8.09
C ILE A 545 -32.91 -108.20 -7.85
N THR A 546 -32.69 -108.54 -6.58
CA THR A 546 -32.06 -109.81 -6.16
C THR A 546 -33.11 -110.92 -6.01
N SER A 547 -34.23 -110.64 -5.36
CA SER A 547 -35.34 -111.59 -5.21
C SER A 547 -36.70 -110.89 -5.16
N LEU A 548 -37.73 -111.61 -5.59
CA LEU A 548 -39.12 -111.15 -5.57
C LEU A 548 -40.01 -112.33 -5.16
N GLU A 549 -40.62 -112.23 -3.99
CA GLU A 549 -41.52 -113.22 -3.41
C GLU A 549 -42.96 -112.71 -3.49
N PHE A 550 -43.89 -113.61 -3.80
CA PHE A 550 -45.31 -113.30 -3.90
C PHE A 550 -46.07 -113.97 -2.76
N ASP A 551 -46.79 -113.17 -1.98
CA ASP A 551 -47.71 -113.65 -0.95
C ASP A 551 -49.10 -113.01 -1.12
N ASN A 552 -50.14 -113.73 -0.73
CA ASN A 552 -51.52 -113.26 -0.81
C ASN A 552 -52.10 -113.13 0.60
N ILE A 553 -52.12 -111.91 1.10
CA ILE A 553 -52.61 -111.61 2.45
C ILE A 553 -54.00 -110.99 2.32
N ARG A 554 -55.03 -111.70 2.83
CA ARG A 554 -56.43 -111.22 2.88
C ARG A 554 -56.98 -110.76 1.52
N ASP A 555 -56.74 -111.55 0.47
CA ASP A 555 -57.19 -111.34 -0.92
C ASP A 555 -56.56 -110.14 -1.66
N TRP A 556 -55.44 -109.61 -1.16
CA TRP A 556 -54.61 -108.60 -1.85
C TRP A 556 -53.25 -109.17 -2.25
N PRO A 557 -52.79 -108.97 -3.51
CA PRO A 557 -51.46 -109.37 -3.91
C PRO A 557 -50.41 -108.50 -3.21
N VAL A 558 -49.48 -109.12 -2.49
CA VAL A 558 -48.35 -108.43 -1.88
C VAL A 558 -47.07 -109.04 -2.44
N TYR A 559 -46.23 -108.19 -3.03
CA TYR A 559 -44.93 -108.56 -3.55
C TYR A 559 -43.85 -108.06 -2.60
N THR A 560 -43.13 -108.98 -1.96
CA THR A 560 -41.95 -108.67 -1.17
C THR A 560 -40.74 -108.66 -2.10
N PHE A 561 -39.96 -107.58 -2.08
CA PHE A 561 -38.78 -107.42 -2.92
C PHE A 561 -37.53 -107.21 -2.09
N HIS A 562 -36.42 -107.71 -2.62
CA HIS A 562 -35.05 -107.41 -2.18
C HIS A 562 -34.27 -106.87 -3.38
N MET A 563 -33.68 -105.69 -3.23
CA MET A 563 -32.88 -105.06 -4.28
C MET A 563 -31.63 -104.40 -3.73
N THR A 564 -30.59 -104.31 -4.54
CA THR A 564 -29.32 -103.67 -4.18
C THR A 564 -29.12 -102.40 -4.99
N MET A 565 -28.68 -101.31 -4.34
CA MET A 565 -28.42 -100.01 -4.94
C MET A 565 -27.02 -99.53 -4.56
N GLU A 566 -26.27 -98.94 -5.51
CA GLU A 566 -24.96 -98.35 -5.22
C GLU A 566 -25.11 -96.99 -4.50
N MET A 567 -24.30 -96.78 -3.47
CA MET A 567 -24.24 -95.52 -2.72
C MET A 567 -23.11 -94.64 -3.26
N SER A 568 -23.44 -93.44 -3.76
CA SER A 568 -22.44 -92.49 -4.27
C SER A 568 -21.67 -91.83 -3.12
N ARG A 569 -20.33 -91.93 -3.13
CA ARG A 569 -19.42 -91.30 -2.18
C ARG A 569 -18.80 -90.04 -2.78
N GLU A 570 -19.51 -88.93 -2.68
CA GLU A 570 -19.01 -87.62 -3.10
C GLU A 570 -18.83 -86.71 -1.88
N VAL A 571 -18.11 -85.60 -2.06
CA VAL A 571 -18.00 -84.58 -1.02
C VAL A 571 -19.37 -83.90 -0.84
N PRO A 572 -19.82 -83.62 0.40
CA PRO A 572 -21.04 -82.86 0.64
C PRO A 572 -21.00 -81.49 -0.04
N GLU A 573 -22.06 -81.08 -0.71
CA GLU A 573 -22.15 -79.75 -1.34
C GLU A 573 -21.97 -78.62 -0.32
N ALA A 574 -22.47 -78.82 0.90
CA ALA A 574 -22.25 -77.89 2.02
C ALA A 574 -20.77 -77.76 2.39
N ALA A 575 -19.98 -78.82 2.26
CA ALA A 575 -18.54 -78.77 2.52
C ALA A 575 -17.80 -78.03 1.39
N ILE A 576 -18.18 -78.25 0.13
CA ILE A 576 -17.65 -77.51 -1.03
C ILE A 576 -17.91 -76.01 -0.87
N TYR A 577 -19.15 -75.63 -0.53
CA TYR A 577 -19.52 -74.23 -0.31
C TYR A 577 -18.70 -73.57 0.82
N LEU A 578 -18.47 -74.27 1.93
CA LEU A 578 -17.67 -73.75 3.04
C LEU A 578 -16.19 -73.58 2.65
N ILE A 579 -15.65 -74.52 1.86
CA ILE A 579 -14.26 -74.44 1.38
C ILE A 579 -14.09 -73.23 0.47
N GLU A 580 -15.01 -73.01 -0.49
CA GLU A 580 -14.96 -71.85 -1.40
C GLU A 580 -15.02 -70.52 -0.64
N ASN A 581 -15.95 -70.37 0.32
CA ASN A 581 -16.09 -69.16 1.11
C ASN A 581 -14.85 -68.86 1.99
N ILE A 582 -14.23 -69.89 2.57
CA ILE A 582 -13.03 -69.71 3.40
C ILE A 582 -11.84 -69.27 2.54
N VAL A 583 -11.70 -69.83 1.33
CA VAL A 583 -10.65 -69.43 0.38
C VAL A 583 -10.84 -67.97 -0.03
N GLU A 584 -12.07 -67.55 -0.32
CA GLU A 584 -12.38 -66.18 -0.73
C GLU A 584 -12.07 -65.16 0.39
N ILE A 585 -12.39 -65.50 1.66
CA ILE A 585 -12.06 -64.67 2.83
C ILE A 585 -10.55 -64.54 3.03
N MET A 586 -9.78 -65.61 2.78
CA MET A 586 -8.32 -65.57 2.92
C MET A 586 -7.64 -64.79 1.79
N SER A 587 -8.15 -64.87 0.55
CA SER A 587 -7.63 -64.05 -0.55
C SER A 587 -7.90 -62.56 -0.34
N ASP A 588 -9.10 -62.19 0.10
CA ASP A 588 -9.48 -60.78 0.32
C ASP A 588 -8.63 -60.14 1.43
N LYS A 589 -8.26 -60.93 2.45
CA LYS A 589 -7.36 -60.49 3.52
C LYS A 589 -5.90 -60.34 3.07
N ALA A 590 -5.42 -61.21 2.19
CA ALA A 590 -4.07 -61.10 1.62
C ALA A 590 -3.95 -59.89 0.68
N ASP A 591 -5.01 -59.57 -0.07
CA ASP A 591 -5.06 -58.39 -0.94
C ASP A 591 -5.16 -57.08 -0.11
N LEU A 592 -5.85 -57.10 1.03
CA LEU A 592 -5.87 -56.00 2.00
C LEU A 592 -4.50 -55.74 2.65
N GLU A 593 -3.76 -56.80 3.03
CA GLU A 593 -2.40 -56.66 3.58
C GLU A 593 -1.38 -56.18 2.53
N ALA A 594 -1.61 -56.48 1.23
CA ALA A 594 -0.79 -55.96 0.12
C ALA A 594 -1.06 -54.48 -0.19
N LEU A 595 -2.25 -53.96 0.13
CA LEU A 595 -2.62 -52.55 -0.05
C LEU A 595 -2.22 -51.64 1.13
N GLU A 596 -1.99 -52.21 2.32
CA GLU A 596 -1.57 -51.48 3.53
C GLU A 596 -0.04 -51.36 3.71
N ALA A 597 0.77 -51.92 2.81
CA ALA A 597 2.23 -51.74 2.83
C ALA A 597 2.64 -50.42 2.13
N PRO A 598 3.05 -49.36 2.84
CA PRO A 598 3.62 -48.18 2.20
C PRO A 598 4.96 -48.54 1.54
N SER A 599 5.09 -48.15 0.27
CA SER A 599 6.32 -48.12 -0.52
C SER A 599 7.48 -47.49 0.27
N ILE A 600 8.35 -48.33 0.83
CA ILE A 600 9.68 -47.97 1.32
C ILE A 600 10.69 -48.72 0.44
N ALA A 601 10.87 -48.23 -0.78
CA ALA A 601 12.00 -48.58 -1.62
C ALA A 601 12.35 -47.39 -2.52
N ASN A 602 13.08 -46.42 -1.97
CA ASN A 602 14.08 -45.61 -2.69
C ASN A 602 14.66 -44.53 -1.77
N ALA A 603 15.67 -44.88 -0.96
CA ALA A 603 16.74 -43.97 -0.52
C ALA A 603 17.73 -44.71 0.40
N THR A 604 18.78 -45.31 -0.19
CA THR A 604 20.17 -45.47 0.31
C THR A 604 20.86 -46.51 -0.58
N GLN A 605 21.52 -46.12 -1.68
CA GLN A 605 22.96 -45.83 -1.79
C GLN A 605 23.89 -46.94 -1.25
N THR A 606 24.54 -47.65 -2.18
CA THR A 606 26.02 -47.82 -2.25
C THR A 606 26.37 -47.62 -3.73
N ASP A 607 27.37 -46.79 -4.06
CA ASP A 607 28.73 -47.27 -4.34
C ASP A 607 28.78 -48.52 -5.23
#